data_AF-A0A6J7ZE38-F1
#
_entry.id   AF-A0A6J7ZE38-F1
#
_cell.length_a   1.000
_cell.length_b   1.000
_cell.length_c   1.000
_cell.angle_alpha   90.00
_cell.angle_beta   90.00
_cell.angle_gamma   90.00
#
_symmetry.space_group_name_H-M   'P 1'
#
loop_
_entity.id
_entity.type
_entity.pdbx_description
1 polymer ?
#
loop_
_entity_poly.entity_id
_entity_poly.type
_entity_poly.pdbx_seq_one_letter_code
_entity_poly.pdbx_strand_id
1 'polypeptide(L)' 'MLREEAQWLGKMINSLDEKTVFPLLNLGSSSKIFREKEQPWIDQYLFRSPREKGNLVIHADLKQDCGVINSLYI' A
#
# COMPACT_ATOMS: atom_id res chain seq x y z
N MET A 1 -6.49 6.06 6.87
CA MET A 1 -5.15 6.58 7.22
C MET A 1 -5.17 8.08 7.02
N LEU A 2 -4.74 8.86 8.01
CA LEU A 2 -4.66 10.32 7.87
C LEU A 2 -3.55 10.70 6.87
N ARG A 3 -3.60 11.91 6.31
CA ARG A 3 -2.62 12.34 5.30
C ARG A 3 -1.21 12.41 5.87
N GLU A 4 -1.08 12.97 7.07
CA GLU A 4 0.17 13.14 7.80
C GLU A 4 0.76 11.79 8.19
N GLU A 5 -0.10 10.84 8.57
CA GLU A 5 0.28 9.45 8.85
C GLU A 5 0.86 8.77 7.61
N ALA A 6 0.22 8.92 6.44
CA ALA A 6 0.73 8.38 5.18
C ALA A 6 2.08 8.99 4.78
N GLN A 7 2.27 10.30 4.98
CA GLN A 7 3.54 10.97 4.71
C GLN A 7 4.66 10.45 5.63
N TRP A 8 4.38 10.34 6.93
CA TRP A 8 5.35 9.84 7.90
C TRP A 8 5.72 8.38 7.62
N LEU A 9 4.73 7.51 7.43
CA LEU A 9 4.97 6.10 7.15
C LEU A 9 5.70 5.92 5.81
N GLY A 10 5.36 6.69 4.78
CA GLY A 10 6.06 6.65 3.50
C GLY A 10 7.54 7.02 3.62
N LYS A 11 7.88 8.02 4.44
CA LYS A 11 9.28 8.35 4.75
C LYS A 11 9.99 7.18 5.45
N MET A 12 9.31 6.53 6.40
CA MET A 12 9.88 5.39 7.11
C MET A 12 10.14 4.21 6.16
N ILE A 13 9.16 3.82 5.36
CA ILE A 13 9.30 2.73 4.37
C ILE A 13 10.47 3.00 3.42
N ASN A 14 10.58 4.23 2.90
CA ASN A 14 11.66 4.60 1.98
C ASN A 14 13.05 4.74 2.63
N SER A 15 13.12 4.76 3.96
CA SER A 15 14.40 4.79 4.70
C SER A 15 14.99 3.40 4.95
N LEU A 16 14.20 2.35 4.73
CA LEU A 16 14.60 0.96 4.92
C LEU A 16 15.20 0.38 3.63
N ASP A 17 15.99 -0.69 3.75
CA ASP A 17 16.49 -1.44 2.59
C ASP A 17 15.32 -2.12 1.86
N GLU A 18 15.15 -1.83 0.58
CA GLU A 18 14.07 -2.36 -0.26
C GLU A 18 14.01 -3.90 -0.22
N LYS A 19 15.16 -4.59 -0.13
CA LYS A 19 15.23 -6.06 -0.06
C LYS A 19 14.64 -6.64 1.23
N THR A 20 14.53 -5.83 2.27
CA THR A 20 13.96 -6.23 3.57
C THR A 20 12.50 -5.85 3.72
N VAL A 21 12.03 -4.90 2.90
CA VAL A 21 10.66 -4.38 2.94
C VAL A 21 9.74 -5.12 1.99
N PHE A 22 10.22 -5.45 0.78
CA PHE A 22 9.39 -6.00 -0.27
C PHE A 22 9.56 -7.53 -0.40
N PRO A 23 8.46 -8.28 -0.61
CA PRO A 23 7.10 -7.82 -0.87
C PRO A 23 6.40 -7.24 0.37
N LEU A 24 5.72 -6.10 0.19
CA LEU A 24 5.00 -5.41 1.27
C LEU A 24 3.54 -5.82 1.27
N LEU A 25 3.01 -6.24 2.42
CA LEU A 25 1.59 -6.54 2.60
C LEU A 25 0.87 -5.33 3.23
N ASN A 26 -0.06 -4.74 2.48
CA ASN A 26 -0.98 -3.73 2.97
C ASN A 26 -2.28 -4.40 3.42
N LEU A 27 -2.41 -4.65 4.73
CA LEU A 27 -3.59 -5.23 5.36
C LEU A 27 -4.64 -4.18 5.67
N GLY A 28 -5.92 -4.50 5.43
CA GLY A 28 -7.01 -3.54 5.54
C GLY A 28 -6.92 -2.47 4.45
N SER A 29 -6.47 -2.88 3.24
CA SER A 29 -6.13 -1.96 2.16
C SER A 29 -7.30 -1.16 1.61
N SER A 30 -8.54 -1.54 1.94
CA SER A 30 -9.75 -1.07 1.28
C SER A 30 -9.67 -1.25 -0.25
N SER A 31 -10.50 -0.57 -1.02
CA SER A 31 -10.54 -0.69 -2.48
C SER A 31 -9.45 0.12 -3.19
N LYS A 32 -9.23 -0.15 -4.48
CA LYS A 32 -8.37 0.66 -5.35
C LYS A 32 -8.87 2.09 -5.48
N ILE A 33 -10.17 2.26 -5.63
CA ILE A 33 -10.80 3.58 -5.74
C ILE A 33 -10.55 4.38 -4.47
N PHE A 34 -10.68 3.75 -3.30
CA PHE A 34 -10.43 4.40 -2.03
C PHE A 34 -9.01 4.97 -1.94
N ARG A 35 -7.98 4.17 -2.28
CA ARG A 35 -6.57 4.60 -2.17
C ARG A 35 -6.09 5.52 -3.30
N GLU A 36 -6.72 5.50 -4.47
CA GLU A 36 -6.29 6.30 -5.63
C GLU A 36 -7.17 7.53 -5.91
N LYS A 37 -8.39 7.60 -5.38
CA LYS A 37 -9.36 8.67 -5.67
C LYS A 37 -9.91 9.35 -4.43
N GLU A 38 -10.35 8.59 -3.42
CA GLU A 38 -10.96 9.16 -2.21
C GLU A 38 -9.92 9.66 -1.21
N GLN A 39 -8.88 8.86 -0.97
CA GLN A 39 -7.73 9.18 -0.12
C GLN A 39 -6.42 9.02 -0.92
N PRO A 40 -6.21 9.84 -1.97
CA PRO A 40 -5.12 9.64 -2.94
C PRO A 40 -3.72 9.78 -2.33
N TRP A 41 -3.59 10.41 -1.16
CA TRP A 41 -2.33 10.50 -0.43
C TRP A 41 -1.79 9.12 -0.01
N ILE A 42 -2.66 8.12 0.18
CA ILE A 42 -2.25 6.76 0.51
C ILE A 42 -1.40 6.19 -0.63
N ASP A 43 -1.94 6.16 -1.85
CA ASP A 43 -1.18 5.67 -3.00
C ASP A 43 0.02 6.56 -3.31
N GLN A 44 -0.16 7.88 -3.26
CA GLN A 44 0.89 8.86 -3.56
C GLN A 44 2.14 8.69 -2.68
N TYR A 45 1.97 8.53 -1.36
CA TYR A 45 3.08 8.53 -0.42
C TYR A 45 3.61 7.12 -0.09
N LEU A 46 2.76 6.09 -0.16
CA LEU A 46 3.16 4.73 0.25
C LEU A 46 3.48 3.82 -0.93
N PHE A 47 2.68 3.83 -1.99
CA PHE A 47 2.67 2.71 -2.95
C PHE A 47 3.12 3.08 -4.35
N ARG A 48 3.03 4.36 -4.73
CA ARG A 48 3.43 4.83 -6.05
C ARG A 48 4.91 4.60 -6.32
N SER A 49 5.79 5.09 -5.45
CA SER A 49 7.24 4.97 -5.66
C SER A 49 7.71 3.50 -5.68
N PRO A 50 7.31 2.62 -4.74
CA PRO A 50 7.64 1.20 -4.83
C PRO A 50 7.15 0.55 -6.12
N ARG A 51 5.91 0.83 -6.55
CA ARG A 51 5.35 0.29 -7.78
C ARG A 51 6.11 0.75 -9.02
N GLU A 52 6.50 2.02 -9.10
CA GLU A 52 7.32 2.57 -10.20
C GLU A 52 8.72 1.94 -10.25
N LYS A 53 9.25 1.50 -9.11
CA LYS A 53 10.51 0.74 -9.01
C LYS A 53 10.36 -0.76 -9.29
N GLY A 54 9.14 -1.24 -9.56
CA GLY A 54 8.85 -2.66 -9.78
C GLY A 54 8.75 -3.50 -8.51
N ASN A 55 8.74 -2.88 -7.33
CA ASN A 55 8.56 -3.57 -6.07
C ASN A 55 7.11 -4.05 -5.88
N LEU A 56 6.94 -5.24 -5.31
CA LEU A 56 5.62 -5.86 -5.12
C LEU A 56 4.95 -5.36 -3.85
N VAL A 57 3.75 -4.78 -3.99
CA VAL A 57 2.84 -4.47 -2.88
C VAL A 57 1.57 -5.30 -3.04
N ILE A 58 1.26 -6.10 -2.03
CA ILE A 58 0.08 -6.94 -1.97
C ILE A 58 -0.98 -6.18 -1.16
N HIS A 59 -2.14 -5.94 -1.77
CA HIS A 59 -3.27 -5.29 -1.11
C HIS A 59 -4.27 -6.34 -0.68
N ALA A 60 -4.51 -6.46 0.63
CA ALA A 60 -5.41 -7.45 1.20
C ALA A 60 -6.40 -6.81 2.17
N ASP A 61 -7.64 -7.25 2.09
CA ASP A 61 -8.76 -6.83 2.92
C ASP A 61 -9.72 -8.01 3.05
N LEU A 62 -10.60 -7.98 4.06
CA LEU A 62 -11.63 -9.01 4.24
C LEU A 62 -12.76 -8.85 3.22
N LYS A 63 -12.98 -7.63 2.74
CA LYS A 63 -13.96 -7.36 1.69
C LYS A 63 -13.37 -7.62 0.32
N GLN A 64 -14.17 -8.22 -0.54
CA GLN A 64 -13.83 -8.34 -1.95
C GLN A 64 -14.12 -7.03 -2.67
N ASP A 65 -13.10 -6.44 -3.28
CA ASP A 65 -13.25 -5.22 -4.09
C ASP A 65 -12.13 -5.14 -5.14
N CYS A 66 -12.27 -4.22 -6.09
CA CYS A 66 -11.26 -3.97 -7.12
C CYS A 66 -9.91 -3.64 -6.48
N GLY A 67 -8.88 -4.38 -6.88
CA GLY A 67 -7.51 -4.19 -6.44
C GLY A 67 -7.23 -4.63 -5.01
N VAL A 68 -7.99 -5.62 -4.50
CA VAL A 68 -7.77 -6.35 -3.25
C VAL A 68 -7.71 -7.85 -3.54
N ILE A 69 -6.76 -8.56 -2.94
CA ILE A 69 -6.71 -10.03 -2.95
C ILE A 69 -7.42 -10.56 -1.70
N ASN A 70 -8.34 -11.51 -1.90
CA ASN A 70 -9.26 -12.00 -0.85
C ASN A 70 -8.81 -13.32 -0.18
N SER A 71 -7.57 -13.77 -0.42
CA SER A 71 -7.04 -15.00 0.15
C SER A 71 -5.71 -14.73 0.86
N LEU A 72 -5.75 -14.72 2.18
CA LEU A 72 -4.57 -14.80 3.07
C LEU A 72 -4.28 -16.25 3.50
N TYR A 73 -4.83 -17.25 2.79
CA TYR A 73 -4.36 -18.63 2.92
C TYR A 73 -2.98 -18.71 2.24
N ILE A 74 -1.94 -18.41 3.02
CA ILE A 74 -0.53 -18.69 2.75
C ILE A 74 -0.17 -19.96 3.51
#